data_AF-A0A6V7XVP5-F1
#
_entry.id   AF-A0A6V7XVP5-F1
#
_cell.length_a   1.000
_cell.length_b   1.000
_cell.length_c   1.000
_cell.angle_alpha   90.00
_cell.angle_beta   90.00
_cell.angle_gamma   90.00
#
_symmetry.space_group_name_H-M   'P 1'
#
loop_
_entity.id
_entity.type
_entity.pdbx_description
1 polymer ?
#
loop_
_entity_poly.entity_id
_entity_poly.type
_entity_poly.pdbx_seq_one_letter_code
_entity_poly.pdbx_strand_id
1 'polypeptide(L)'
;MCGIGNQQFKEHADCFSRVENRADYIHCRSVAGQEMDKATNKKYENNGEKFNDKNQQSQLCFTMNNYLDCCRPLVERSCGSKAWELVAKITRDSLRVSLPDCVLTSLENG
;
A
#
# COMPACT_ATOMS: atom_id res chain seq x y z
N MET A 1 0.48 -6.76 -15.00
CA MET A 1 1.35 -5.74 -15.64
C MET A 1 1.80 -6.27 -16.99
N CYS A 2 1.79 -5.43 -18.03
CA CYS A 2 2.30 -5.76 -19.36
C CYS A 2 3.50 -4.84 -19.69
N GLY A 3 4.52 -5.35 -20.39
CA GLY A 3 5.70 -4.56 -20.81
C GLY A 3 6.87 -4.55 -19.82
N ILE A 4 7.67 -3.48 -19.81
CA ILE A 4 8.94 -3.34 -19.04
C ILE A 4 8.75 -3.60 -17.54
N GLY A 5 7.61 -3.21 -16.97
CA GLY A 5 7.28 -3.49 -15.56
C GLY A 5 7.16 -4.98 -15.22
N ASN A 6 6.89 -5.85 -16.21
CA ASN A 6 6.85 -7.31 -16.00
C ASN A 6 8.26 -7.88 -15.77
N GLN A 7 9.28 -7.33 -16.44
CA GLN A 7 10.64 -7.83 -16.30
C GLN A 7 11.25 -7.42 -14.94
N GLN A 8 11.08 -6.15 -14.56
CA GLN A 8 11.50 -5.67 -13.23
C GLN A 8 10.73 -6.36 -12.10
N PHE A 9 9.44 -6.67 -12.30
CA PHE A 9 8.68 -7.44 -11.34
C PHE A 9 9.22 -8.87 -11.21
N LYS A 10 9.52 -9.55 -12.32
CA LYS A 10 10.12 -10.90 -12.30
C LYS A 10 11.47 -10.94 -11.60
N GLU A 11 12.30 -9.91 -11.76
CA GLU A 11 13.60 -9.79 -11.09
C GLU A 11 13.48 -9.74 -9.56
N HIS A 12 12.39 -9.17 -9.05
CA HIS A 12 12.17 -9.02 -7.61
C HIS A 12 11.10 -9.96 -7.03
N ALA A 13 10.35 -10.69 -7.86
CA ALA A 13 9.20 -11.51 -7.47
C ALA A 13 9.54 -12.55 -6.40
N ASP A 14 10.63 -13.29 -6.58
CA ASP A 14 11.07 -14.29 -5.59
C ASP A 14 11.44 -13.64 -4.25
N CYS A 15 11.99 -12.44 -4.28
CA CYS A 15 12.32 -11.71 -3.06
C CYS A 15 11.07 -11.19 -2.36
N PHE A 16 10.13 -10.59 -3.11
CA PHE A 16 8.86 -10.13 -2.56
C PHE A 16 8.09 -11.28 -1.93
N SER A 17 8.00 -12.43 -2.60
CA SER A 17 7.36 -13.62 -2.04
C SER A 17 7.96 -14.03 -0.69
N ARG A 18 9.29 -13.97 -0.52
CA ARG A 18 9.93 -14.25 0.77
C ARG A 18 9.60 -13.18 1.83
N VAL A 19 9.62 -11.91 1.46
CA VAL A 19 9.34 -10.79 2.38
C VAL A 19 7.89 -10.83 2.86
N GLU A 20 6.94 -11.08 1.95
CA GLU A 20 5.51 -11.15 2.26
C GLU A 20 5.15 -12.26 3.27
N ASN A 21 5.97 -13.31 3.34
CA ASN A 21 5.79 -14.42 4.29
C ASN A 21 6.48 -14.18 5.65
N ARG A 22 7.19 -13.06 5.84
CA ARG A 22 7.81 -12.76 7.14
C ARG A 22 6.78 -12.19 8.12
N ALA A 23 6.97 -12.53 9.40
CA ALA A 23 6.05 -12.12 10.47
C ALA A 23 5.94 -10.59 10.62
N ASP A 24 7.03 -9.86 10.38
CA ASP A 24 7.06 -8.39 10.42
C ASP A 24 6.22 -7.77 9.29
N TYR A 25 6.32 -8.31 8.07
CA TYR A 25 5.52 -7.86 6.94
C TYR A 25 4.03 -8.21 7.13
N ILE A 26 3.74 -9.43 7.60
CA ILE A 26 2.38 -9.86 7.94
C ILE A 26 1.79 -8.94 9.02
N HIS A 27 2.59 -8.52 10.00
CA HIS A 27 2.16 -7.57 11.02
C HIS A 27 1.77 -6.22 10.40
N CYS A 28 2.62 -5.63 9.54
CA CYS A 28 2.29 -4.39 8.82
C CYS A 28 0.96 -4.52 8.06
N ARG A 29 0.77 -5.63 7.34
CA ARG A 29 -0.47 -5.93 6.59
C ARG A 29 -1.68 -6.09 7.50
N SER A 30 -1.53 -6.77 8.63
CA SER A 30 -2.61 -6.99 9.59
C SER A 30 -3.07 -5.69 10.24
N VAL A 31 -2.14 -4.83 10.66
CA VAL A 31 -2.47 -3.52 11.24
C VAL A 31 -3.23 -2.67 10.21
N ALA A 32 -2.71 -2.60 8.99
CA ALA A 32 -3.37 -1.88 7.91
C ALA A 32 -4.78 -2.44 7.62
N GLY A 33 -4.94 -3.77 7.55
CA GLY A 33 -6.23 -4.42 7.36
C GLY A 33 -7.25 -4.08 8.44
N GLN A 34 -6.84 -4.10 9.71
CA GLN A 34 -7.72 -3.73 10.82
C GLN A 34 -8.16 -2.27 10.77
N GLU A 35 -7.27 -1.35 10.40
CA GLU A 35 -7.62 0.07 10.26
C GLU A 35 -8.52 0.33 9.04
N MET A 36 -8.31 -0.39 7.94
CA MET A 36 -9.21 -0.36 6.77
C MET A 36 -10.59 -0.91 7.11
N ASP A 37 -10.66 -2.03 7.85
CA ASP A 37 -11.92 -2.63 8.28
C ASP A 37 -12.68 -1.68 9.21
N LYS A 38 -12.01 -1.00 10.14
CA LYS A 38 -12.63 0.04 10.99
C LYS A 38 -13.16 1.22 10.18
N ALA A 39 -12.39 1.68 9.18
CA ALA A 39 -12.79 2.77 8.31
C ALA A 39 -13.98 2.40 7.40
N THR A 40 -14.11 1.12 7.05
CA THR A 40 -15.13 0.62 6.13
C THR A 40 -16.39 0.11 6.85
N ASN A 41 -16.26 -0.49 8.05
CA ASN A 41 -17.38 -1.01 8.84
C ASN A 41 -18.28 0.09 9.43
N LYS A 42 -17.77 1.33 9.59
CA LYS A 42 -18.62 2.50 9.89
C LYS A 42 -19.72 2.74 8.84
N LYS A 43 -19.62 2.14 7.65
CA LYS A 43 -20.65 2.19 6.61
C LYS A 43 -21.88 1.32 6.87
N TYR A 44 -21.77 0.25 7.66
CA TYR A 44 -22.90 -0.66 7.86
C TYR A 44 -23.98 -0.09 8.77
N GLU A 45 -23.67 0.95 9.56
CA GLU A 45 -24.63 1.61 10.44
C GLU A 45 -25.28 2.85 9.79
N ASN A 46 -24.68 3.43 8.75
CA ASN A 46 -25.21 4.60 8.05
C ASN A 46 -25.55 4.24 6.60
N ASN A 47 -26.83 3.97 6.37
CA ASN A 47 -27.45 3.64 5.08
C ASN A 47 -26.83 4.40 3.88
N GLY A 48 -26.18 3.65 2.98
CA GLY A 48 -26.22 3.93 1.53
C GLY A 48 -25.41 5.10 0.97
N GLU A 49 -24.59 5.82 1.75
CA GLU A 49 -23.82 6.93 1.21
C GLU A 49 -22.47 6.52 0.60
N LYS A 50 -22.26 7.06 -0.60
CA LYS A 50 -21.14 6.84 -1.51
C LYS A 50 -19.80 7.04 -0.84
N PHE A 51 -18.78 6.40 -1.43
CA PHE A 51 -17.34 6.56 -1.26
C PHE A 51 -16.84 8.02 -1.49
N ASN A 52 -17.48 9.01 -0.88
CA ASN A 52 -17.26 10.44 -1.09
C ASN A 52 -17.16 11.22 0.22
N ASP A 53 -17.15 10.52 1.36
CA ASP A 53 -16.80 11.12 2.64
C ASP A 53 -15.29 11.39 2.67
N LYS A 54 -14.94 12.68 2.66
CA LYS A 54 -13.55 13.16 2.73
C LYS A 54 -12.83 12.63 3.98
N ASN A 55 -13.53 12.38 5.06
CA ASN A 55 -12.94 11.78 6.26
C ASN A 55 -12.54 10.33 6.02
N GLN A 56 -13.37 9.56 5.32
CA GLN A 56 -13.07 8.17 4.99
C GLN A 56 -11.88 8.07 4.03
N GLN A 57 -11.82 8.93 3.00
CA GLN A 57 -10.66 8.98 2.11
C GLN A 57 -9.38 9.38 2.85
N SER A 58 -9.47 10.34 3.77
CA SER A 58 -8.33 10.74 4.63
C SER A 58 -7.85 9.59 5.53
N GLN A 59 -8.77 8.81 6.09
CA GLN A 59 -8.42 7.65 6.91
C GLN A 59 -7.78 6.52 6.10
N LEU A 60 -8.31 6.23 4.91
CA LEU A 60 -7.71 5.26 4.00
C LEU A 60 -6.32 5.71 3.54
N CYS A 61 -6.16 7.00 3.24
CA CYS A 61 -4.89 7.61 2.88
C CYS A 61 -3.85 7.44 3.98
N PHE A 62 -4.21 7.81 5.22
CA PHE A 62 -3.35 7.66 6.39
C PHE A 62 -2.95 6.20 6.62
N THR A 63 -3.92 5.28 6.50
CA THR A 63 -3.69 3.83 6.66
C THR A 63 -2.71 3.31 5.60
N MET A 64 -2.88 3.72 4.35
CA MET A 64 -1.97 3.35 3.26
C MET A 64 -0.57 3.92 3.48
N ASN A 65 -0.43 5.16 3.94
CA ASN A 65 0.88 5.74 4.23
C ASN A 65 1.61 4.96 5.33
N ASN A 66 0.92 4.68 6.45
CA ASN A 66 1.51 3.89 7.54
C ASN A 66 1.88 2.46 7.11
N TYR A 67 1.05 1.83 6.29
CA TYR A 67 1.36 0.52 5.73
C TYR A 67 2.66 0.56 4.92
N LEU A 68 2.81 1.56 4.04
CA LEU A 68 3.98 1.72 3.20
C LEU A 68 5.22 2.05 4.02
N ASP A 69 5.13 2.93 5.02
CA ASP A 69 6.22 3.23 5.94
C ASP A 69 6.68 1.99 6.73
N CYS A 70 5.73 1.13 7.13
CA CYS A 70 6.04 -0.13 7.83
C CYS A 70 6.76 -1.13 6.90
N CYS A 71 6.29 -1.26 5.65
CA CYS A 71 6.84 -2.22 4.70
C CYS A 71 8.17 -1.80 4.07
N ARG A 72 8.40 -0.49 3.87
CA ARG A 72 9.58 0.07 3.21
C ARG A 72 10.91 -0.51 3.71
N PRO A 73 11.25 -0.42 5.01
CA PRO A 73 12.53 -0.94 5.50
C PRO A 73 12.64 -2.46 5.40
N LEU A 74 11.52 -3.20 5.31
CA LEU A 74 11.54 -4.65 5.13
C LEU A 74 11.93 -5.03 3.70
N VAL A 75 11.34 -4.31 2.74
CA VAL A 75 11.62 -4.48 1.31
C VAL A 75 13.01 -3.98 0.96
N GLU A 76 13.39 -2.76 1.38
CA GLU A 76 14.70 -2.19 1.06
C GLU A 76 15.86 -3.04 1.60
N ARG A 77 15.75 -3.54 2.84
CA ARG A 77 16.80 -4.39 3.45
C ARG A 77 16.89 -5.78 2.82
N SER A 78 15.79 -6.30 2.26
CA SER A 78 15.75 -7.68 1.76
C SER A 78 15.93 -7.78 0.24
N CYS A 79 15.38 -6.82 -0.50
CA CYS A 79 15.27 -6.83 -1.95
C CYS A 79 15.99 -5.65 -2.62
N GLY A 80 16.45 -4.67 -1.83
CA GLY A 80 17.15 -3.47 -2.31
C GLY A 80 16.22 -2.29 -2.60
N SER A 81 16.80 -1.10 -2.75
CA SER A 81 16.07 0.15 -3.01
C SER A 81 15.28 0.11 -4.31
N LYS A 82 15.84 -0.43 -5.40
CA LYS A 82 15.15 -0.55 -6.70
C LYS A 82 13.86 -1.38 -6.63
N ALA A 83 13.82 -2.38 -5.75
CA ALA A 83 12.61 -3.14 -5.49
C ALA A 83 11.53 -2.26 -4.84
N TRP A 84 11.93 -1.40 -3.90
CA TRP A 84 11.02 -0.42 -3.29
C TRP A 84 10.54 0.62 -4.30
N GLU A 85 11.40 1.15 -5.17
CA GLU A 85 11.02 2.08 -6.25
C GLU A 85 9.92 1.47 -7.14
N LEU A 86 10.03 0.19 -7.47
CA LEU A 86 9.02 -0.54 -8.23
C LEU A 86 7.68 -0.64 -7.47
N VAL A 87 7.71 -1.05 -6.20
CA VAL A 87 6.52 -1.09 -5.34
C VAL A 87 5.87 0.29 -5.24
N ALA A 88 6.68 1.31 -4.97
CA ALA A 88 6.23 2.70 -4.86
C ALA A 88 5.53 3.17 -6.14
N LYS A 89 6.12 2.90 -7.31
CA LYS A 89 5.53 3.24 -8.60
C LYS A 89 4.18 2.55 -8.81
N ILE A 90 4.12 1.23 -8.62
CA ILE A 90 2.89 0.45 -8.83
C ILE A 90 1.78 0.90 -7.88
N THR A 91 2.12 1.11 -6.61
CA THR A 91 1.16 1.54 -5.60
C THR A 91 0.68 2.95 -5.87
N ARG A 92 1.56 3.88 -6.25
CA ARG A 92 1.19 5.26 -6.64
C ARG A 92 0.24 5.25 -7.83
N ASP A 93 0.57 4.50 -8.88
CA ASP A 93 -0.26 4.41 -10.09
C ASP A 93 -1.65 3.83 -9.78
N SER A 94 -1.71 2.82 -8.90
CA SER A 94 -2.97 2.20 -8.48
C SER A 94 -3.82 3.14 -7.61
N LEU A 95 -3.20 3.82 -6.63
CA LEU A 95 -3.90 4.68 -5.69
C LEU A 95 -4.31 6.02 -6.29
N ARG A 96 -3.62 6.53 -7.31
CA ARG A 96 -4.04 7.75 -8.01
C ARG A 96 -5.46 7.65 -8.57
N VAL A 97 -5.91 6.45 -8.92
CA VAL A 97 -7.27 6.20 -9.43
C VAL A 97 -8.29 6.11 -8.28
N SER A 98 -7.91 5.48 -7.17
CA SER A 98 -8.83 5.19 -6.06
C SER A 98 -8.87 6.25 -4.96
N LEU A 99 -7.76 6.97 -4.76
CA LEU A 99 -7.51 7.97 -3.73
C LEU A 99 -6.72 9.16 -4.32
N PRO A 100 -7.31 9.93 -5.25
CA PRO A 100 -6.60 10.94 -6.03
C PRO A 100 -6.02 12.10 -5.21
N ASP A 101 -6.64 12.43 -4.08
CA ASP A 101 -6.22 13.53 -3.20
C ASP A 101 -5.23 13.10 -2.09
N CYS A 102 -4.82 11.82 -2.09
CA CYS A 102 -3.94 11.27 -1.08
C CYS A 102 -2.46 11.51 -1.43
N VAL A 103 -1.76 12.28 -0.60
CA VAL A 103 -0.31 12.45 -0.68
C VAL A 103 0.36 11.39 0.18
N LEU A 104 1.01 10.43 -0.45
CA LEU A 104 1.73 9.34 0.22
C LEU A 104 3.21 9.67 0.31
N THR A 105 3.62 10.26 1.43
CA THR A 105 5.01 10.67 1.68
C THR A 105 5.99 9.50 1.63
N SER A 106 5.52 8.29 2.00
CA SER A 106 6.28 7.04 1.88
C SER A 106 6.73 6.73 0.45
N LEU A 107 6.06 7.32 -0.54
CA LEU A 107 6.32 7.13 -1.96
C LEU A 107 7.08 8.31 -2.59
N GLU A 108 7.32 9.43 -1.91
CA GLU A 108 7.92 10.62 -2.55
C GLU A 108 9.43 10.51 -2.81
N ASN A 109 10.11 9.50 -2.24
CA ASN A 109 11.56 9.29 -2.37
C ASN A 109 11.92 7.93 -3.02
N GLY A 110 11.08 7.43 -3.93
CA GLY A 110 11.28 6.19 -4.69
C GLY A 110 10.86 6.34 -6.14
#